data_AF-A0A1A1W460-F1
#
_entry.id   AF-A0A1A1W460-F1
#
_cell.length_a   1.000
_cell.length_b   1.000
_cell.length_c   1.000
_cell.angle_alpha   90.00
_cell.angle_beta   90.00
_cell.angle_gamma   90.00
#
_symmetry.space_group_name_H-M   'P 1'
#
loop_
_entity.id
_entity.type
_entity.pdbx_description
1 polymer ?
#
loop_
_entity_poly.entity_id
_entity_poly.type
_entity_poly.pdbx_seq_one_letter_code
_entity_poly.pdbx_strand_id
1 'polypeptide(L)'
;MIVIDTRSVDWTRLHRIWKAILIGVAVAVFVACCFNPVFLIAIGLILLSLLCARVVYQGRDRYIPNLYARDIGVYDDAYRSFIRRTLAELRRCKIAGHTLLWEASRLAPPSRDHPEELLLDLGVWLGWSTRLISDACDRTVYGFDTFSGLVEDWQIDDQTVIKRGTFSLAEPLAQRFIRDTGVNLHDGVPDALGRKVEFIKGSTYETLAPFLADRPAAPITLFHMDLDTYESCLHALETCKHHFVEGSILIFDEYLVTNGEMLAFYEFQKKYELQWRYRAWGLEAWEMNLQMVTARRKRAMYYLVVIALHWTIGGGGYAWSFFRKRFWRFWLGAPLADIGFMLGAAGQRKSVSVEITGLGNLDRSRR
;
A
#
# COMPACT_ATOMS: atom_id res chain seq x y z
N MET A 1 25.77 6.83 -19.47
CA MET A 1 24.36 6.95 -19.88
C MET A 1 23.77 5.55 -19.93
N ILE A 2 23.34 5.01 -18.79
CA ILE A 2 22.69 3.72 -18.72
C ILE A 2 21.23 4.01 -19.07
N VAL A 3 20.84 3.69 -20.31
CA VAL A 3 19.43 3.63 -20.68
C VAL A 3 18.81 2.55 -19.79
N ILE A 4 18.16 2.98 -18.71
CA ILE A 4 17.30 2.09 -17.93
C ILE A 4 16.14 1.80 -18.87
N ASP A 5 16.23 0.62 -19.48
CA ASP A 5 15.17 -0.01 -20.24
C ASP A 5 13.89 0.14 -19.42
N THR A 6 12.96 0.97 -19.92
CA THR A 6 11.59 1.14 -19.44
C THR A 6 10.80 -0.13 -19.71
N ARG A 7 11.36 -1.28 -19.32
CA ARG A 7 10.60 -2.51 -19.15
C ARG A 7 9.55 -2.15 -18.14
N SER A 8 8.34 -1.90 -18.66
CA SER A 8 7.10 -2.20 -17.98
C SER A 8 7.39 -3.43 -17.14
N VAL A 9 7.56 -3.19 -15.85
CA VAL A 9 7.97 -4.25 -14.96
C VAL A 9 6.91 -5.33 -15.11
N ASP A 10 7.30 -6.54 -15.49
CA ASP A 10 6.35 -7.58 -15.89
C ASP A 10 5.79 -8.24 -14.62
N TRP A 11 4.98 -7.45 -13.88
CA TRP A 11 4.32 -7.74 -12.60
C TRP A 11 3.30 -8.87 -12.67
N THR A 12 3.04 -9.36 -13.88
CA THR A 12 2.02 -10.37 -14.11
C THR A 12 2.52 -11.79 -13.83
N ARG A 13 3.82 -12.06 -13.59
CA ARG A 13 4.30 -13.44 -13.42
C ARG A 13 3.76 -14.13 -12.17
N LEU A 14 3.82 -13.50 -11.00
CA LEU A 14 3.35 -14.14 -9.76
C LEU A 14 1.84 -14.38 -9.81
N HIS A 15 1.09 -13.37 -10.24
CA HIS A 15 -0.36 -13.47 -10.39
C HIS A 15 -0.78 -14.44 -11.50
N ARG A 16 -0.03 -14.52 -12.63
CA ARG A 16 -0.23 -15.53 -13.68
C ARG A 16 0.08 -16.93 -13.16
N ILE A 17 1.15 -17.12 -12.40
CA ILE A 17 1.48 -18.40 -11.76
C ILE A 17 0.36 -18.81 -10.80
N TRP A 18 -0.13 -17.89 -9.97
CA TRP A 18 -1.23 -18.16 -9.05
C TRP A 18 -2.53 -18.53 -9.78
N LYS A 19 -2.89 -17.77 -10.81
CA LYS A 19 -4.02 -18.11 -11.69
C LYS A 19 -3.85 -19.47 -12.36
N ALA A 20 -2.64 -19.81 -12.81
CA ALA A 20 -2.34 -21.11 -13.41
C ALA A 20 -2.48 -22.25 -12.39
N ILE A 21 -2.02 -22.06 -11.15
CA ILE A 21 -2.21 -23.03 -10.06
C ILE A 21 -3.71 -23.22 -9.77
N LEU A 22 -4.48 -22.14 -9.65
CA LEU A 22 -5.94 -22.23 -9.42
C LEU A 22 -6.67 -22.96 -10.56
N ILE A 23 -6.31 -22.67 -11.81
CA ILE A 23 -6.84 -23.37 -12.98
C ILE A 23 -6.45 -24.86 -12.90
N GLY A 24 -5.20 -25.17 -12.56
CA GLY A 24 -4.72 -26.54 -12.39
C GLY A 24 -5.49 -27.31 -11.32
N VAL A 25 -5.76 -26.69 -10.17
CA VAL A 25 -6.60 -27.27 -9.10
C VAL A 25 -8.03 -27.48 -9.59
N ALA A 26 -8.63 -26.49 -10.27
CA ALA A 26 -9.98 -26.61 -10.81
C ALA A 26 -10.10 -27.76 -11.83
N VAL A 27 -9.10 -27.92 -12.70
CA VAL A 27 -9.02 -29.03 -13.65
C VAL A 27 -8.86 -30.37 -12.92
N ALA A 28 -7.99 -30.46 -11.92
CA ALA A 28 -7.82 -31.68 -11.13
C ALA A 28 -9.12 -32.11 -10.41
N VAL A 29 -9.84 -31.15 -9.83
CA VAL A 29 -11.15 -31.38 -9.20
C VAL A 29 -12.18 -31.83 -10.24
N PHE A 30 -12.23 -31.16 -11.40
CA PHE A 30 -13.14 -31.54 -12.49
C PHE A 30 -12.88 -32.98 -12.97
N VAL A 31 -11.61 -33.34 -13.19
CA VAL A 31 -11.21 -34.69 -13.56
C VAL A 31 -11.63 -35.70 -12.50
N ALA A 32 -11.40 -35.41 -11.21
CA ALA A 32 -11.83 -36.28 -10.11
C ALA A 32 -13.36 -36.48 -10.09
N CYS A 33 -14.14 -35.44 -10.37
CA CYS A 33 -15.60 -35.52 -10.48
C CYS A 33 -16.06 -36.36 -11.69
N CYS A 34 -15.34 -36.34 -12.80
CA CYS A 34 -15.66 -37.19 -13.97
C CYS A 34 -15.44 -38.68 -13.67
N PHE A 35 -14.46 -39.02 -12.83
CA PHE A 35 -14.18 -40.42 -12.46
C PHE A 35 -15.05 -40.92 -11.30
N ASN A 36 -15.54 -40.04 -10.44
CA ASN A 36 -16.42 -40.44 -9.33
C ASN A 36 -17.50 -39.37 -9.06
N PRO A 37 -18.77 -39.64 -9.40
CA PRO A 37 -19.87 -38.69 -9.25
C PRO A 37 -20.18 -38.34 -7.79
N VAL A 38 -19.71 -39.13 -6.82
CA VAL A 38 -19.84 -38.82 -5.38
C VAL A 38 -19.14 -37.50 -5.03
N PHE A 39 -17.99 -37.20 -5.66
CA PHE A 39 -17.33 -35.90 -5.45
C PHE A 39 -18.19 -34.74 -5.93
N LEU A 40 -18.90 -34.91 -7.05
CA LEU A 40 -19.76 -33.87 -7.60
C LEU A 40 -20.97 -33.62 -6.69
N ILE A 41 -21.57 -34.68 -6.13
CA ILE A 41 -22.65 -34.57 -5.15
C ILE A 41 -22.16 -33.89 -3.87
N ALA A 42 -20.99 -34.29 -3.35
CA ALA A 42 -20.42 -33.70 -2.13
C ALA A 42 -20.10 -32.21 -2.32
N ILE A 43 -19.49 -31.82 -3.45
CA ILE A 43 -19.22 -30.42 -3.79
C ILE A 43 -20.53 -29.65 -3.94
N GLY A 44 -21.53 -30.22 -4.60
CA GLY A 44 -22.85 -29.62 -4.77
C GLY A 44 -23.55 -29.35 -3.43
N LEU A 45 -23.50 -30.30 -2.50
CA LEU A 45 -24.04 -30.13 -1.15
C LEU A 45 -23.29 -29.03 -0.36
N ILE A 46 -21.97 -28.97 -0.48
CA ILE A 46 -21.16 -27.90 0.14
C ILE A 46 -21.56 -26.54 -0.44
N LEU A 47 -21.60 -26.39 -1.77
CA LEU A 47 -21.97 -25.14 -2.43
C LEU A 47 -23.39 -24.70 -2.08
N LEU A 48 -24.35 -25.64 -2.03
CA LEU A 48 -25.72 -25.37 -1.61
C LEU A 48 -25.77 -24.90 -0.15
N SER A 49 -25.04 -25.56 0.76
CA SER A 49 -24.96 -25.15 2.16
C SER A 49 -24.38 -23.75 2.32
N LEU A 50 -23.34 -23.41 1.54
CA LEU A 50 -22.73 -22.08 1.53
C LEU A 50 -23.70 -21.02 0.98
N LEU A 51 -24.47 -21.36 -0.05
CA LEU A 51 -25.50 -20.49 -0.61
C LEU A 51 -26.61 -20.22 0.41
N CYS A 52 -27.14 -21.27 1.06
CA CYS A 52 -28.12 -21.15 2.14
C CYS A 52 -27.59 -20.29 3.30
N ALA A 53 -26.36 -20.58 3.76
CA ALA A 53 -25.72 -19.81 4.83
C ALA A 53 -25.54 -18.34 4.44
N ARG A 54 -25.24 -18.06 3.17
CA ARG A 54 -25.11 -16.71 2.65
C ARG A 54 -26.44 -15.96 2.61
N VAL A 55 -27.54 -16.60 2.20
CA VAL A 55 -28.88 -15.99 2.27
C VAL A 55 -29.24 -15.61 3.70
N VAL A 56 -28.89 -16.45 4.68
CA VAL A 56 -29.14 -16.17 6.11
C VAL A 56 -28.22 -15.08 6.67
N TYR A 57 -26.98 -14.97 6.18
CA TYR A 57 -25.95 -14.08 6.73
C TYR A 57 -25.77 -12.76 5.95
N GLN A 58 -26.53 -12.55 4.87
CA GLN A 58 -26.41 -11.39 4.00
C GLN A 58 -26.54 -10.07 4.77
N GLY A 59 -25.66 -9.10 4.50
CA GLY A 59 -25.68 -7.77 5.14
C GLY A 59 -25.17 -7.75 6.58
N ARG A 60 -24.62 -8.86 7.07
CA ARG A 60 -23.91 -8.95 8.36
C ARG A 60 -22.39 -8.94 8.16
N ASP A 61 -21.91 -8.36 7.07
CA ASP A 61 -20.49 -8.15 6.83
C ASP A 61 -19.92 -7.23 7.92
N ARG A 62 -19.02 -7.81 8.70
CA ARG A 62 -18.36 -7.14 9.81
C ARG A 62 -16.85 -7.00 9.60
N TYR A 63 -16.36 -7.56 8.50
CA TYR A 63 -14.94 -7.69 8.22
C TYR A 63 -14.76 -7.49 6.74
N ILE A 64 -13.67 -6.82 6.35
CA ILE A 64 -13.22 -6.82 4.97
C ILE A 64 -11.85 -7.48 5.02
N PRO A 65 -11.70 -8.71 4.49
CA PRO A 65 -10.44 -9.42 4.52
C PRO A 65 -9.38 -8.51 3.92
N ASN A 66 -8.25 -8.43 4.60
CA ASN A 66 -7.12 -7.57 4.27
C ASN A 66 -7.32 -6.06 4.50
N LEU A 67 -8.52 -5.46 4.57
CA LEU A 67 -8.66 -4.01 4.88
C LEU A 67 -8.61 -3.71 6.38
N TYR A 68 -9.16 -4.62 7.19
CA TYR A 68 -9.21 -4.48 8.63
C TYR A 68 -9.01 -5.84 9.25
N ALA A 69 -7.92 -5.96 9.99
CA ALA A 69 -7.77 -7.00 10.99
C ALA A 69 -8.97 -7.07 11.94
N ARG A 70 -9.66 -5.95 12.17
CA ARG A 70 -10.70 -5.78 13.18
C ARG A 70 -12.12 -5.82 12.62
N ASP A 71 -13.05 -6.14 13.52
CA ASP A 71 -14.48 -6.01 13.27
C ASP A 71 -14.78 -4.52 13.01
N ILE A 72 -15.29 -4.15 11.84
CA ILE A 72 -15.64 -2.74 11.57
C ILE A 72 -16.75 -2.24 12.51
N GLY A 73 -17.43 -3.16 13.20
CA GLY A 73 -18.34 -2.90 14.31
C GLY A 73 -17.73 -2.15 15.50
N VAL A 74 -16.40 -2.02 15.59
CA VAL A 74 -15.76 -1.20 16.64
C VAL A 74 -15.79 0.30 16.31
N TYR A 75 -15.95 0.65 15.04
CA TYR A 75 -15.96 2.03 14.58
C TYR A 75 -17.37 2.62 14.54
N ASP A 76 -17.46 3.94 14.49
CA ASP A 76 -18.73 4.64 14.30
C ASP A 76 -19.32 4.40 12.90
N ASP A 77 -20.62 4.69 12.75
CA ASP A 77 -21.33 4.42 11.50
C ASP A 77 -20.86 5.29 10.33
N ALA A 78 -20.29 6.47 10.60
CA ALA A 78 -19.76 7.34 9.56
C ALA A 78 -18.49 6.76 8.94
N TYR A 79 -17.56 6.27 9.77
CA TYR A 79 -16.34 5.62 9.28
C TYR A 79 -16.64 4.26 8.62
N ARG A 80 -17.59 3.47 9.15
CA ARG A 80 -18.05 2.25 8.46
C ARG A 80 -18.61 2.54 7.07
N SER A 81 -19.37 3.62 6.94
CA SER A 81 -19.92 4.04 5.65
C SER A 81 -18.82 4.50 4.70
N PHE A 82 -17.82 5.22 5.22
CA PHE A 82 -16.63 5.61 4.48
C PHE A 82 -15.90 4.40 3.91
N ILE A 83 -15.62 3.40 4.74
CA ILE A 83 -14.97 2.14 4.36
C ILE A 83 -15.71 1.44 3.21
N ARG A 84 -17.04 1.28 3.34
CA ARG A 84 -17.86 0.64 2.31
C ARG A 84 -17.82 1.39 0.99
N ARG A 85 -17.87 2.72 1.03
CA ARG A 85 -17.76 3.57 -0.16
C ARG A 85 -16.37 3.46 -0.79
N THR A 86 -15.31 3.50 0.00
CA THR A 86 -13.93 3.31 -0.43
C THR A 86 -13.78 2.03 -1.26
N LEU A 87 -14.28 0.90 -0.76
CA LEU A 87 -14.24 -0.36 -1.50
C LEU A 87 -14.99 -0.33 -2.83
N ALA A 88 -16.12 0.37 -2.89
CA ALA A 88 -16.93 0.48 -4.10
C ALA A 88 -16.26 1.36 -5.16
N GLU A 89 -15.66 2.47 -4.74
CA GLU A 89 -14.97 3.42 -5.62
C GLU A 89 -13.66 2.85 -6.15
N LEU A 90 -12.83 2.26 -5.27
CA LEU A 90 -11.54 1.72 -5.67
C LEU A 90 -11.64 0.63 -6.74
N ARG A 91 -12.73 -0.15 -6.79
CA ARG A 91 -12.97 -1.13 -7.88
C ARG A 91 -12.80 -0.54 -9.27
N ARG A 92 -13.12 0.74 -9.45
CA ARG A 92 -13.07 1.46 -10.73
C ARG A 92 -11.69 2.05 -11.02
N CYS A 93 -10.83 2.13 -10.03
CA CYS A 93 -9.52 2.77 -10.08
C CYS A 93 -8.36 1.75 -10.17
N LYS A 94 -8.64 0.47 -10.45
CA LYS A 94 -7.58 -0.54 -10.50
C LYS A 94 -6.61 -0.28 -11.64
N ILE A 95 -5.33 -0.18 -11.33
CA ILE A 95 -4.25 -0.14 -12.31
C ILE A 95 -3.49 -1.49 -12.35
N ALA A 96 -2.76 -1.71 -13.44
CA ALA A 96 -1.93 -2.92 -13.60
C ALA A 96 -0.53 -2.78 -12.98
N GLY A 97 -0.10 -1.54 -12.69
CA GLY A 97 1.24 -1.24 -12.19
C GLY A 97 1.23 -0.74 -10.75
N HIS A 98 2.37 -0.22 -10.35
CA HIS A 98 2.63 0.35 -9.04
C HIS A 98 1.99 1.74 -8.91
N THR A 99 1.24 2.01 -7.85
CA THR A 99 0.50 3.27 -7.68
C THR A 99 1.45 4.45 -7.64
N LEU A 100 2.51 4.35 -6.82
CA LEU A 100 3.51 5.40 -6.70
C LEU A 100 4.14 5.80 -8.04
N LEU A 101 4.64 4.83 -8.81
CA LEU A 101 5.30 5.11 -10.10
C LEU A 101 4.30 5.52 -11.18
N TRP A 102 3.06 5.03 -11.10
CA TRP A 102 1.99 5.42 -12.02
C TRP A 102 1.65 6.91 -11.88
N GLU A 103 1.55 7.41 -10.65
CA GLU A 103 1.31 8.84 -10.40
C GLU A 103 2.56 9.68 -10.68
N ALA A 104 3.74 9.25 -10.20
CA ALA A 104 4.99 10.00 -10.41
C ALA A 104 5.26 10.25 -11.90
N SER A 105 5.06 9.24 -12.75
CA SER A 105 5.24 9.36 -14.22
C SER A 105 4.17 10.21 -14.93
N ARG A 106 3.10 10.62 -14.23
CA ARG A 106 1.96 11.39 -14.76
C ARG A 106 1.81 12.74 -14.10
N LEU A 107 2.76 13.15 -13.27
CA LEU A 107 2.78 14.49 -12.70
C LEU A 107 2.78 15.52 -13.83
N ALA A 108 1.97 16.56 -13.66
CA ALA A 108 2.02 17.71 -14.55
C ALA A 108 3.44 18.33 -14.49
N PRO A 109 3.90 18.94 -15.59
CA PRO A 109 5.11 19.75 -15.55
C PRO A 109 5.00 20.82 -14.45
N PRO A 110 6.09 21.17 -13.76
CA PRO A 110 6.07 22.19 -12.72
C PRO A 110 5.44 23.50 -13.22
N SER A 111 4.56 24.09 -12.41
CA SER A 111 4.00 25.39 -12.75
C SER A 111 5.09 26.46 -12.83
N ARG A 112 4.96 27.40 -13.77
CA ARG A 112 5.84 28.58 -13.84
C ARG A 112 5.73 29.46 -12.60
N ASP A 113 4.58 29.42 -11.93
CA ASP A 113 4.27 30.22 -10.74
C ASP A 113 4.84 29.59 -9.46
N HIS A 114 5.16 28.28 -9.50
CA HIS A 114 5.71 27.53 -8.38
C HIS A 114 6.89 26.66 -8.85
N PRO A 115 8.07 27.26 -9.11
CA PRO A 115 9.24 26.50 -9.58
C PRO A 115 9.76 25.49 -8.54
N GLU A 116 9.41 25.66 -7.27
CA GLU A 116 9.83 24.81 -6.15
C GLU A 116 8.67 23.95 -5.62
N GLU A 117 8.00 23.15 -6.46
CA GLU A 117 7.01 22.19 -5.92
C GLU A 117 7.70 20.98 -5.29
N LEU A 118 7.11 20.50 -4.19
CA LEU A 118 7.65 19.46 -3.32
C LEU A 118 7.08 18.09 -3.70
N LEU A 119 8.00 17.12 -3.82
CA LEU A 119 7.69 15.69 -3.88
C LEU A 119 8.25 15.06 -2.61
N LEU A 120 7.37 14.65 -1.70
CA LEU A 120 7.74 14.10 -0.40
C LEU A 120 7.52 12.58 -0.40
N ASP A 121 8.52 11.85 0.09
CA ASP A 121 8.47 10.40 0.32
C ASP A 121 8.74 10.12 1.80
N LEU A 122 7.72 9.69 2.54
CA LEU A 122 7.76 9.57 4.00
C LEU A 122 7.81 8.09 4.41
N GLY A 123 8.93 7.67 5.00
CA GLY A 123 9.24 6.26 5.23
C GLY A 123 9.83 5.65 3.96
N VAL A 124 11.16 5.55 3.88
CA VAL A 124 11.86 5.21 2.62
C VAL A 124 12.74 3.97 2.74
N TRP A 125 13.08 3.57 3.96
CA TRP A 125 13.98 2.46 4.26
C TRP A 125 15.33 2.57 3.52
N LEU A 126 15.52 1.85 2.40
CA LEU A 126 16.73 1.93 1.57
C LEU A 126 16.73 3.12 0.59
N GLY A 127 15.61 3.83 0.46
CA GLY A 127 15.42 4.96 -0.44
C GLY A 127 15.12 4.61 -1.89
N TRP A 128 14.75 3.36 -2.18
CA TRP A 128 14.45 2.95 -3.57
C TRP A 128 13.14 3.52 -4.09
N SER A 129 12.12 3.68 -3.26
CA SER A 129 10.91 4.44 -3.58
C SER A 129 11.29 5.85 -4.05
N THR A 130 12.05 6.59 -3.23
CA THR A 130 12.47 7.97 -3.49
C THR A 130 13.22 8.10 -4.80
N ARG A 131 14.18 7.20 -5.04
CA ARG A 131 14.96 7.13 -6.27
C ARG A 131 14.10 6.83 -7.50
N LEU A 132 13.15 5.91 -7.38
CA LEU A 132 12.26 5.55 -8.49
C LEU A 132 11.23 6.63 -8.80
N ILE A 133 10.74 7.37 -7.80
CA ILE A 133 9.93 8.57 -8.03
C ILE A 133 10.75 9.57 -8.85
N SER A 134 11.99 9.84 -8.45
CA SER A 134 12.88 10.77 -9.15
C SER A 134 13.13 10.33 -10.60
N ASP A 135 13.41 9.04 -10.84
CA ASP A 135 13.57 8.48 -12.18
C ASP A 135 12.29 8.62 -13.04
N ALA A 136 11.11 8.50 -12.42
CA ALA A 136 9.83 8.53 -13.13
C ALA A 136 9.39 9.94 -13.55
N CYS A 137 9.77 10.97 -12.80
CA CYS A 137 9.34 12.35 -13.04
C CYS A 137 10.47 13.33 -13.40
N ASP A 138 11.73 12.92 -13.27
CA ASP A 138 12.94 13.74 -13.44
C ASP A 138 12.98 15.00 -12.54
N ARG A 139 12.41 14.90 -11.33
CA ARG A 139 12.34 15.98 -10.34
C ARG A 139 13.06 15.59 -9.05
N THR A 140 13.38 16.62 -8.25
CA THR A 140 13.92 16.42 -6.90
C THR A 140 12.86 15.81 -6.00
N VAL A 141 13.22 14.73 -5.30
CA VAL A 141 12.37 14.04 -4.33
C VAL A 141 13.04 14.06 -2.96
N TYR A 142 12.28 14.42 -1.94
CA TYR A 142 12.75 14.52 -0.56
C TYR A 142 12.28 13.30 0.23
N GLY A 143 13.21 12.43 0.61
CA GLY A 143 12.93 11.20 1.34
C GLY A 143 13.18 11.36 2.83
N PHE A 144 12.17 11.16 3.68
CA PHE A 144 12.25 11.31 5.13
C PHE A 144 12.25 9.95 5.82
N ASP A 145 13.25 9.68 6.63
CA ASP A 145 13.32 8.44 7.40
C ASP A 145 14.28 8.57 8.59
N THR A 146 14.04 7.79 9.64
CA THR A 146 14.98 7.73 10.76
C THR A 146 16.26 6.97 10.39
N PHE A 147 16.16 6.06 9.40
CA PHE A 147 17.13 5.01 9.04
C PHE A 147 17.48 4.06 10.19
N SER A 148 16.78 4.19 11.31
CA SER A 148 16.90 3.42 12.54
C SER A 148 15.68 2.53 12.80
N GLY A 149 14.74 2.49 11.85
CA GLY A 149 13.51 1.71 11.91
C GLY A 149 12.32 2.48 12.47
N LEU A 150 11.26 1.74 12.78
CA LEU A 150 10.01 2.29 13.29
C LEU A 150 10.22 3.09 14.58
N VAL A 151 9.54 4.23 14.69
CA VAL A 151 9.54 5.08 15.90
C VAL A 151 8.67 4.51 17.02
N GLU A 152 7.69 3.68 16.67
CA GLU A 152 6.70 3.10 17.56
C GLU A 152 6.35 1.65 17.16
N ASP A 153 5.61 0.94 18.02
CA ASP A 153 5.15 -0.41 17.72
C ASP A 153 4.03 -0.36 16.67
N TRP A 154 4.21 -1.08 15.56
CA TRP A 154 3.23 -1.14 14.49
C TRP A 154 2.32 -2.37 14.63
N GLN A 155 1.05 -2.13 14.93
CA GLN A 155 0.04 -3.18 15.01
C GLN A 155 -0.62 -3.41 13.64
N ILE A 156 -0.18 -4.43 12.93
CA ILE A 156 -0.75 -4.83 11.63
C ILE A 156 -2.12 -5.47 11.82
N ASP A 157 -2.24 -6.35 12.82
CA ASP A 157 -3.50 -6.98 13.20
C ASP A 157 -3.55 -7.31 14.71
N ASP A 158 -4.65 -7.92 15.17
CA ASP A 158 -4.79 -8.33 16.57
C ASP A 158 -3.80 -9.43 16.99
N GLN A 159 -3.00 -9.96 16.06
CA GLN A 159 -2.11 -11.10 16.26
C GLN A 159 -0.62 -10.75 16.07
N THR A 160 -0.34 -9.68 15.33
CA THR A 160 0.99 -9.35 14.82
C THR A 160 1.31 -7.90 15.16
N VAL A 161 2.36 -7.73 15.96
CA VAL A 161 2.94 -6.44 16.28
C VAL A 161 4.38 -6.44 15.79
N ILE A 162 4.70 -5.54 14.87
CA ILE A 162 6.06 -5.24 14.48
C ILE A 162 6.62 -4.24 15.51
N LYS A 163 7.75 -4.58 16.11
CA LYS A 163 8.30 -3.81 17.22
C LYS A 163 9.02 -2.56 16.74
N ARG A 164 8.99 -1.51 17.57
CA ARG A 164 9.82 -0.32 17.43
C ARG A 164 11.28 -0.71 17.09
N GLY A 165 11.89 0.03 16.17
CA GLY A 165 13.25 -0.21 15.69
C GLY A 165 13.36 -1.30 14.61
N THR A 166 12.27 -2.03 14.33
CA THR A 166 12.23 -2.91 13.14
C THR A 166 12.39 -2.08 11.87
N PHE A 167 12.98 -2.66 10.83
CA PHE A 167 13.34 -1.99 9.57
C PHE A 167 14.51 -1.02 9.70
N SER A 168 15.30 -1.12 10.77
CA SER A 168 16.56 -0.39 10.89
C SER A 168 17.54 -0.78 9.80
N LEU A 169 18.28 0.19 9.25
CA LEU A 169 19.35 -0.12 8.30
C LEU A 169 20.46 -0.96 8.94
N ALA A 170 20.59 -0.95 10.26
CA ALA A 170 21.56 -1.78 10.99
C ALA A 170 21.20 -3.27 11.01
N GLU A 171 19.96 -3.64 10.67
CA GLU A 171 19.54 -5.04 10.71
C GLU A 171 20.26 -5.92 9.68
N PRO A 172 20.50 -7.20 9.97
CA PRO A 172 21.16 -8.12 9.05
C PRO A 172 20.47 -8.22 7.68
N LEU A 173 19.13 -8.17 7.66
CA LEU A 173 18.37 -8.20 6.41
C LEU A 173 18.61 -6.93 5.59
N ALA A 174 18.51 -5.75 6.22
CA ALA A 174 18.77 -4.48 5.56
C ALA A 174 20.20 -4.39 5.02
N GLN A 175 21.20 -4.75 5.83
CA GLN A 175 22.62 -4.81 5.41
C GLN A 175 22.84 -5.74 4.21
N ARG A 176 22.09 -6.84 4.13
CA ARG A 176 22.13 -7.74 2.98
C ARG A 176 21.53 -7.10 1.73
N PHE A 177 20.39 -6.43 1.86
CA PHE A 177 19.75 -5.72 0.74
C PHE A 177 20.58 -4.52 0.26
N ILE A 178 21.18 -3.74 1.16
CA ILE A 178 22.11 -2.65 0.83
C ILE A 178 23.18 -3.17 -0.14
N ARG A 179 23.87 -4.25 0.26
CA ARG A 179 24.90 -4.90 -0.56
C ARG A 179 24.36 -5.42 -1.89
N ASP A 180 23.20 -6.06 -1.88
CA ASP A 180 22.66 -6.73 -3.07
C ASP A 180 22.01 -5.77 -4.07
N THR A 181 21.58 -4.60 -3.60
CA THR A 181 21.00 -3.52 -4.43
C THR A 181 22.02 -2.47 -4.88
N GLY A 182 23.23 -2.49 -4.30
CA GLY A 182 24.30 -1.54 -4.65
C GLY A 182 24.11 -0.16 -4.01
N VAL A 183 23.23 -0.05 -3.02
CA VAL A 183 23.12 1.15 -2.18
C VAL A 183 24.35 1.21 -1.27
N ASN A 184 24.94 2.40 -1.15
CA ASN A 184 25.95 2.69 -0.13
C ASN A 184 25.33 3.61 0.92
N LEU A 185 25.91 3.61 2.12
CA LEU A 185 25.52 4.52 3.19
C LEU A 185 26.65 5.52 3.47
N HIS A 186 26.29 6.78 3.64
CA HIS A 186 27.17 7.84 4.14
C HIS A 186 26.53 8.40 5.42
N ASP A 187 27.22 8.30 6.55
CA ASP A 187 26.72 8.71 7.88
C ASP A 187 25.35 8.09 8.27
N GLY A 188 25.13 6.85 7.81
CA GLY A 188 23.88 6.11 8.02
C GLY A 188 22.72 6.54 7.12
N VAL A 189 22.98 7.37 6.11
CA VAL A 189 22.00 7.80 5.10
C VAL A 189 22.30 7.13 3.76
N PRO A 190 21.30 6.60 3.04
CA PRO A 190 21.50 6.02 1.71
C PRO A 190 22.00 7.05 0.67
N ASP A 191 22.90 6.62 -0.22
CA ASP A 191 23.39 7.44 -1.34
C ASP A 191 22.28 7.72 -2.37
N ALA A 192 22.26 8.91 -2.96
CA ALA A 192 21.38 9.28 -4.06
C ALA A 192 21.59 8.44 -5.34
N LEU A 193 22.78 7.83 -5.51
CA LEU A 193 23.16 7.04 -6.69
C LEU A 193 22.99 7.85 -8.00
N GLY A 194 23.35 9.14 -7.96
CA GLY A 194 23.30 10.06 -9.11
C GLY A 194 21.91 10.58 -9.49
N ARG A 195 20.89 10.36 -8.66
CA ARG A 195 19.52 10.85 -8.89
C ARG A 195 19.26 12.16 -8.17
N LYS A 196 18.21 12.86 -8.58
CA LYS A 196 17.73 14.09 -7.93
C LYS A 196 16.96 13.70 -6.66
N VAL A 197 17.67 13.25 -5.63
CA VAL A 197 17.08 12.89 -4.35
C VAL A 197 17.86 13.52 -3.20
N GLU A 198 17.13 13.94 -2.18
CA GLU A 198 17.68 14.40 -0.92
C GLU A 198 17.06 13.57 0.20
N PHE A 199 17.89 12.96 1.03
CA PHE A 199 17.44 12.17 2.17
C PHE A 199 17.58 12.97 3.46
N ILE A 200 16.47 13.14 4.17
CA ILE A 200 16.39 13.85 5.43
C ILE A 200 16.36 12.80 6.54
N LYS A 201 17.46 12.70 7.28
CA LYS A 201 17.61 11.77 8.40
C LYS A 201 16.94 12.34 9.66
N GLY A 202 16.00 11.60 10.20
CA GLY A 202 15.35 11.90 11.47
C GLY A 202 13.89 11.48 11.48
N SER A 203 13.25 11.62 12.63
CA SER A 203 11.82 11.37 12.76
C SER A 203 11.01 12.43 12.01
N THR A 204 9.89 12.08 11.38
CA THR A 204 8.99 13.05 10.74
C THR A 204 8.43 14.07 11.74
N TYR A 205 8.36 13.70 13.02
CA TYR A 205 8.04 14.59 14.13
C TYR A 205 9.02 15.76 14.30
N GLU A 206 10.29 15.54 13.97
CA GLU A 206 11.37 16.51 14.16
C GLU A 206 11.77 17.21 12.86
N THR A 207 11.56 16.56 11.72
CA THR A 207 12.17 16.96 10.44
C THR A 207 11.21 17.65 9.48
N LEU A 208 9.91 17.28 9.46
CA LEU A 208 8.96 17.85 8.49
C LEU A 208 8.72 19.34 8.71
N ALA A 209 8.45 19.75 9.96
CA ALA A 209 8.11 21.15 10.24
C ALA A 209 9.28 22.11 9.92
N PRO A 210 10.54 21.86 10.33
CA PRO A 210 11.67 22.69 9.90
C PRO A 210 11.86 22.70 8.39
N PHE A 211 11.76 21.53 7.73
CA PHE A 211 11.94 21.43 6.28
C PHE A 211 10.94 22.29 5.49
N LEU A 212 9.68 22.31 5.93
CA LEU A 212 8.60 23.10 5.33
C LEU A 212 8.71 24.59 5.68
N ALA A 213 9.21 24.93 6.88
CA ALA A 213 9.42 26.31 7.29
C ALA A 213 10.44 27.04 6.40
N ASP A 214 11.44 26.32 5.88
CA ASP A 214 12.40 26.85 4.91
C ASP A 214 11.78 27.06 3.51
N ARG A 215 10.58 26.54 3.26
CA ARG A 215 9.91 26.51 1.95
C ARG A 215 8.43 26.90 2.03
N PRO A 216 8.07 28.04 2.65
CA PRO A 216 6.71 28.34 3.09
C PRO A 216 5.68 28.44 1.96
N ALA A 217 6.11 28.79 0.74
CA ALA A 217 5.25 28.95 -0.44
C ALA A 217 5.28 27.75 -1.40
N ALA A 218 6.08 26.73 -1.10
CA ALA A 218 6.28 25.57 -1.97
C ALA A 218 5.09 24.60 -1.86
N PRO A 219 4.31 24.37 -2.93
CA PRO A 219 3.19 23.43 -2.87
C PRO A 219 3.69 21.99 -2.88
N ILE A 220 2.98 21.09 -2.20
CA ILE A 220 3.24 19.64 -2.29
C ILE A 220 2.44 19.06 -3.45
N THR A 221 3.13 18.70 -4.55
CA THR A 221 2.50 18.09 -5.72
C THR A 221 2.31 16.58 -5.54
N LEU A 222 3.27 15.93 -4.88
CA LEU A 222 3.23 14.50 -4.58
C LEU A 222 3.57 14.28 -3.10
N PHE A 223 2.72 13.54 -2.42
CA PHE A 223 2.89 13.16 -1.03
C PHE A 223 2.74 11.65 -0.90
N HIS A 224 3.86 10.94 -0.74
CA HIS A 224 3.87 9.50 -0.52
C HIS A 224 4.00 9.19 0.98
N MET A 225 3.04 8.43 1.50
CA MET A 225 2.90 8.05 2.91
C MET A 225 3.13 6.56 3.08
N ASP A 226 4.25 6.21 3.73
CA ASP A 226 4.63 4.84 4.14
C ASP A 226 5.16 4.89 5.59
N LEU A 227 4.34 5.45 6.50
CA LEU A 227 4.70 5.64 7.91
C LEU A 227 4.10 4.57 8.84
N ASP A 228 3.34 3.62 8.28
CA ASP A 228 2.74 2.45 8.92
C ASP A 228 1.68 2.72 10.03
N THR A 229 1.93 3.68 10.93
CA THR A 229 1.12 3.93 12.14
C THR A 229 0.16 5.10 11.95
N TYR A 230 -0.95 5.06 12.69
CA TYR A 230 -1.97 6.11 12.64
C TYR A 230 -1.41 7.47 13.07
N GLU A 231 -0.67 7.50 14.18
CA GLU A 231 -0.13 8.69 14.81
C GLU A 231 0.89 9.38 13.90
N SER A 232 1.81 8.62 13.30
CA SER A 232 2.80 9.17 12.37
C SER A 232 2.15 9.67 11.09
N CYS A 233 1.16 8.96 10.56
CA CYS A 233 0.40 9.39 9.38
C CYS A 233 -0.37 10.69 9.64
N LEU A 234 -1.11 10.77 10.75
CA LEU A 234 -1.88 11.96 11.08
C LEU A 234 -0.96 13.17 11.32
N HIS A 235 0.16 12.97 12.02
CA HIS A 235 1.16 14.01 12.23
C HIS A 235 1.70 14.57 10.90
N ALA A 236 2.05 13.69 9.96
CA ALA A 236 2.56 14.11 8.66
C ALA A 236 1.53 14.91 7.84
N LEU A 237 0.27 14.45 7.81
CA LEU A 237 -0.84 15.17 7.14
C LEU A 237 -1.07 16.55 7.76
N GLU A 238 -1.13 16.64 9.09
CA GLU A 238 -1.36 17.88 9.83
C GLU A 238 -0.20 18.88 9.67
N THR A 239 1.03 18.39 9.63
CA THR A 239 2.23 19.22 9.43
C THR A 239 2.29 19.77 8.01
N CYS A 240 1.91 18.97 7.01
CA CYS A 240 1.96 19.34 5.60
C CYS A 240 0.74 20.16 5.11
N LYS A 241 -0.31 20.31 5.92
CA LYS A 241 -1.62 20.82 5.49
C LYS A 241 -1.58 22.16 4.74
N HIS A 242 -0.69 23.07 5.14
CA HIS A 242 -0.60 24.39 4.54
C HIS A 242 0.09 24.40 3.19
N HIS A 243 0.69 23.28 2.76
CA HIS A 243 1.33 23.13 1.46
C HIS A 243 0.49 22.33 0.45
N PHE A 244 -0.60 21.67 0.88
CA PHE A 244 -1.50 20.96 -0.04
C PHE A 244 -2.31 21.94 -0.89
N VAL A 245 -2.28 21.78 -2.22
CA VAL A 245 -3.07 22.55 -3.19
C VAL A 245 -4.06 21.65 -3.93
N GLU A 246 -5.03 22.24 -4.63
CA GLU A 246 -5.83 21.48 -5.60
C GLU A 246 -4.91 20.85 -6.65
N GLY A 247 -5.11 19.57 -6.94
CA GLY A 247 -4.23 18.75 -7.76
C GLY A 247 -3.11 18.03 -6.99
N SER A 248 -2.94 18.27 -5.69
CA SER A 248 -2.00 17.48 -4.88
C SER A 248 -2.39 16.01 -4.90
N ILE A 249 -1.42 15.14 -5.15
CA ILE A 249 -1.60 13.69 -5.18
C ILE A 249 -1.02 13.09 -3.91
N LEU A 250 -1.89 12.47 -3.10
CA LEU A 250 -1.54 11.75 -1.88
C LEU A 250 -1.57 10.25 -2.19
N ILE A 251 -0.51 9.53 -1.86
CA ILE A 251 -0.36 8.10 -2.09
C ILE A 251 -0.07 7.44 -0.75
N PHE A 252 -0.75 6.34 -0.48
CA PHE A 252 -0.75 5.63 0.80
C PHE A 252 -0.34 4.17 0.55
N ASP A 253 0.80 3.70 1.08
CA ASP A 253 1.33 2.35 0.79
C ASP A 253 0.42 1.23 1.31
N GLU A 254 -0.06 1.38 2.56
CA GLU A 254 -0.80 0.37 3.32
C GLU A 254 -2.29 0.73 3.54
N TYR A 255 -2.84 1.61 2.70
CA TYR A 255 -4.20 2.18 2.82
C TYR A 255 -5.30 1.13 3.06
N LEU A 256 -5.18 -0.03 2.43
CA LEU A 256 -6.15 -1.12 2.50
C LEU A 256 -5.56 -2.37 3.17
N VAL A 257 -4.52 -2.23 4.00
CA VAL A 257 -3.86 -3.31 4.74
C VAL A 257 -3.99 -3.08 6.24
N THR A 258 -3.66 -1.88 6.69
CA THR A 258 -3.82 -1.47 8.08
C THR A 258 -4.84 -0.34 8.20
N ASN A 259 -5.37 -0.14 9.41
CA ASN A 259 -6.33 0.94 9.64
C ASN A 259 -5.64 2.31 9.77
N GLY A 260 -4.32 2.37 9.92
CA GLY A 260 -3.61 3.60 10.30
C GLY A 260 -3.78 4.70 9.27
N GLU A 261 -3.31 4.45 8.05
CA GLU A 261 -3.34 5.43 6.95
C GLU A 261 -4.77 5.86 6.56
N MET A 262 -5.69 4.89 6.41
CA MET A 262 -7.06 5.22 6.03
C MET A 262 -7.78 6.01 7.12
N LEU A 263 -7.59 5.66 8.40
CA LEU A 263 -8.22 6.38 9.49
C LEU A 263 -7.65 7.80 9.60
N ALA A 264 -6.32 7.94 9.54
CA ALA A 264 -5.65 9.24 9.56
C ALA A 264 -6.15 10.15 8.43
N PHE A 265 -6.25 9.60 7.21
CA PHE A 265 -6.81 10.34 6.09
C PHE A 265 -8.29 10.67 6.29
N TYR A 266 -9.12 9.72 6.75
CA TYR A 266 -10.55 9.95 7.00
C TYR A 266 -10.79 11.07 8.00
N GLU A 267 -10.05 11.10 9.11
CA GLU A 267 -10.18 12.15 10.11
C GLU A 267 -9.69 13.49 9.57
N PHE A 268 -8.54 13.51 8.88
CA PHE A 268 -7.98 14.72 8.27
C PHE A 268 -8.92 15.34 7.24
N GLN A 269 -9.39 14.55 6.25
CA GLN A 269 -10.30 15.05 5.22
C GLN A 269 -11.63 15.52 5.79
N LYS A 270 -12.12 14.87 6.84
CA LYS A 270 -13.38 15.24 7.51
C LYS A 270 -13.22 16.55 8.28
N LYS A 271 -12.13 16.70 9.04
CA LYS A 271 -11.81 17.90 9.83
C LYS A 271 -11.74 19.15 8.96
N TYR A 272 -11.14 19.01 7.77
CA TYR A 272 -10.92 20.13 6.87
C TYR A 272 -11.95 20.24 5.73
N GLU A 273 -12.95 19.35 5.69
CA GLU A 273 -13.97 19.30 4.65
C GLU A 273 -13.38 19.24 3.23
N LEU A 274 -12.29 18.49 3.08
CA LEU A 274 -11.59 18.35 1.80
C LEU A 274 -12.52 17.74 0.76
N GLN A 275 -12.44 18.27 -0.46
CA GLN A 275 -12.95 17.59 -1.64
C GLN A 275 -11.81 16.82 -2.28
N TRP A 276 -12.05 15.56 -2.61
CA TRP A 276 -11.03 14.67 -3.12
C TRP A 276 -11.65 13.53 -3.93
N ARG A 277 -10.82 12.83 -4.70
CA ARG A 277 -11.22 11.63 -5.44
C ARG A 277 -10.12 10.57 -5.45
N TYR A 278 -10.51 9.30 -5.45
CA TYR A 278 -9.57 8.22 -5.76
C TYR A 278 -9.14 8.29 -7.23
N ARG A 279 -7.85 8.09 -7.47
CA ARG A 279 -7.28 8.06 -8.82
C ARG A 279 -6.88 6.66 -9.24
N ALA A 280 -6.05 6.02 -8.44
CA ALA A 280 -5.55 4.68 -8.71
C ALA A 280 -5.48 3.85 -7.43
N TRP A 281 -5.61 2.54 -7.61
CA TRP A 281 -5.04 1.59 -6.66
C TRP A 281 -4.35 0.46 -7.43
N GLY A 282 -3.23 0.06 -6.88
CA GLY A 282 -2.33 -0.94 -7.41
C GLY A 282 -1.98 -1.95 -6.35
N LEU A 283 -1.27 -2.98 -6.77
CA LEU A 283 -0.65 -3.90 -5.84
C LEU A 283 0.75 -3.36 -5.56
N GLU A 284 1.03 -3.09 -4.30
CA GLU A 284 2.36 -2.74 -3.84
C GLU A 284 2.96 -3.89 -3.05
N ALA A 285 4.27 -3.90 -3.04
CA ALA A 285 5.05 -4.88 -2.32
C ALA A 285 6.50 -4.38 -2.23
N TRP A 286 7.25 -5.00 -1.33
CA TRP A 286 8.73 -5.05 -1.24
C TRP A 286 9.46 -5.26 -2.58
N GLU A 287 8.72 -5.49 -3.67
CA GLU A 287 9.16 -5.74 -5.02
C GLU A 287 9.99 -4.59 -5.62
N MET A 288 9.79 -3.32 -5.22
CA MET A 288 10.68 -2.23 -5.65
C MET A 288 12.12 -2.51 -5.21
N ASN A 289 12.34 -2.83 -3.94
CA ASN A 289 13.66 -3.16 -3.40
C ASN A 289 14.21 -4.46 -4.00
N LEU A 290 13.37 -5.48 -4.16
CA LEU A 290 13.76 -6.77 -4.76
C LEU A 290 14.23 -6.63 -6.20
N GLN A 291 13.61 -5.75 -6.99
CA GLN A 291 13.97 -5.57 -8.40
C GLN A 291 15.36 -4.99 -8.57
N MET A 292 15.77 -4.16 -7.62
CA MET A 292 17.05 -3.51 -7.59
C MET A 292 18.19 -4.44 -7.17
N VAL A 293 17.87 -5.67 -6.73
CA VAL A 293 18.88 -6.70 -6.52
C VAL A 293 19.61 -6.99 -7.84
N THR A 294 20.88 -6.61 -7.88
CA THR A 294 21.74 -6.61 -9.07
C THR A 294 21.94 -8.02 -9.64
N ALA A 295 22.12 -9.02 -8.78
CA ALA A 295 22.33 -10.40 -9.18
C ALA A 295 21.00 -11.13 -9.46
N ARG A 296 20.75 -11.50 -10.72
CA ARG A 296 19.52 -12.21 -11.16
C ARG A 296 19.17 -13.44 -10.31
N ARG A 297 20.18 -14.26 -9.97
CA ARG A 297 19.99 -15.47 -9.13
C ARG A 297 19.53 -15.14 -7.71
N LYS A 298 20.09 -14.08 -7.12
CA LYS A 298 19.73 -13.64 -5.77
C LYS A 298 18.32 -13.06 -5.76
N ARG A 299 18.00 -12.24 -6.77
CA ARG A 299 16.65 -11.71 -6.97
C ARG A 299 15.60 -12.82 -7.06
N ALA A 300 15.85 -13.87 -7.85
CA ALA A 300 14.95 -15.02 -7.93
C ALA A 300 14.76 -15.71 -6.56
N MET A 301 15.85 -15.92 -5.82
CA MET A 301 15.80 -16.49 -4.47
C MET A 301 15.02 -15.60 -3.50
N TYR A 302 15.21 -14.28 -3.53
CA TYR A 302 14.45 -13.37 -2.68
C TYR A 302 12.95 -13.38 -3.02
N TYR A 303 12.57 -13.46 -4.30
CA TYR A 303 11.17 -13.66 -4.66
C TYR A 303 10.60 -14.93 -4.03
N LEU A 304 11.33 -16.06 -4.09
CA LEU A 304 10.89 -17.30 -3.44
C LEU A 304 10.72 -17.14 -1.92
N VAL A 305 11.66 -16.44 -1.27
CA VAL A 305 11.60 -16.18 0.18
C VAL A 305 10.41 -15.28 0.52
N VAL A 306 10.17 -14.21 -0.24
CA VAL A 306 9.03 -13.32 -0.02
C VAL A 306 7.70 -14.02 -0.28
N ILE A 307 7.62 -14.87 -1.32
CA ILE A 307 6.45 -15.72 -1.54
C ILE A 307 6.24 -16.67 -0.35
N ALA A 308 7.29 -17.28 0.18
CA ALA A 308 7.21 -18.15 1.34
C ALA A 308 6.79 -17.38 2.62
N LEU A 309 7.40 -16.24 2.90
CA LEU A 309 7.06 -15.35 4.02
C LEU A 309 5.62 -14.84 3.93
N HIS A 310 5.17 -14.52 2.72
CA HIS A 310 3.78 -14.16 2.47
C HIS A 310 2.85 -15.32 2.87
N TRP A 311 3.19 -16.55 2.48
CA TRP A 311 2.42 -17.74 2.85
C TRP A 311 2.41 -18.04 4.36
N THR A 312 3.46 -17.66 5.09
CA THR A 312 3.59 -17.97 6.52
C THR A 312 3.18 -16.84 7.47
N ILE A 313 3.39 -15.57 7.11
CA ILE A 313 3.31 -14.41 8.02
C ILE A 313 2.43 -13.28 7.45
N GLY A 314 2.63 -12.90 6.18
CA GLY A 314 1.95 -11.72 5.62
C GLY A 314 0.71 -12.08 4.82
N GLY A 315 -0.49 -12.14 5.39
CA GLY A 315 -1.75 -12.24 4.62
C GLY A 315 -1.99 -13.50 3.76
N GLY A 316 -0.96 -14.30 3.44
CA GLY A 316 -1.03 -15.61 2.81
C GLY A 316 -1.58 -16.70 3.73
N GLY A 317 -2.10 -16.29 4.88
CA GLY A 317 -3.05 -17.04 5.66
C GLY A 317 -4.25 -17.54 4.87
N TYR A 318 -4.49 -17.25 3.57
CA TYR A 318 -5.63 -17.81 2.81
C TYR A 318 -5.84 -19.32 3.00
N ALA A 319 -4.77 -20.12 3.04
CA ALA A 319 -4.86 -21.56 3.29
C ALA A 319 -5.42 -21.89 4.70
N TRP A 320 -5.13 -21.05 5.69
CA TRP A 320 -5.56 -21.20 7.08
C TRP A 320 -6.73 -20.28 7.49
N SER A 321 -7.03 -19.26 6.69
CA SER A 321 -8.00 -18.21 6.94
C SER A 321 -9.39 -18.81 6.89
N PHE A 322 -9.60 -19.83 6.06
CA PHE A 322 -10.80 -20.65 6.06
C PHE A 322 -11.13 -21.23 7.45
N PHE A 323 -10.14 -21.48 8.32
CA PHE A 323 -10.40 -21.94 9.70
C PHE A 323 -10.77 -20.80 10.66
N ARG A 324 -10.65 -19.54 10.24
CA ARG A 324 -10.94 -18.38 11.09
C ARG A 324 -12.40 -17.96 10.93
N LYS A 325 -13.07 -17.66 12.04
CA LYS A 325 -14.46 -17.14 12.04
C LYS A 325 -14.61 -15.88 11.17
N ARG A 326 -13.60 -15.00 11.17
CA ARG A 326 -13.59 -13.73 10.42
C ARG A 326 -13.72 -13.94 8.91
N PHE A 327 -13.07 -14.97 8.37
CA PHE A 327 -13.19 -15.33 6.96
C PHE A 327 -14.65 -15.58 6.61
N TRP A 328 -15.31 -16.51 7.30
CA TRP A 328 -16.70 -16.85 7.01
C TRP A 328 -17.67 -15.69 7.18
N ARG A 329 -17.45 -14.82 8.18
CA ARG A 329 -18.29 -13.62 8.36
C ARG A 329 -18.26 -12.69 7.15
N PHE A 330 -17.11 -12.53 6.51
CA PHE A 330 -17.03 -11.80 5.25
C PHE A 330 -17.64 -12.58 4.09
N TRP A 331 -17.17 -13.81 3.83
CA TRP A 331 -17.56 -14.55 2.61
C TRP A 331 -19.06 -14.89 2.57
N LEU A 332 -19.71 -15.01 3.73
CA LEU A 332 -21.15 -15.20 3.82
C LEU A 332 -21.93 -13.88 3.84
N GLY A 333 -21.36 -12.79 4.36
CA GLY A 333 -22.10 -11.54 4.57
C GLY A 333 -21.91 -10.47 3.50
N ALA A 334 -20.74 -10.42 2.87
CA ALA A 334 -20.33 -9.32 2.00
C ALA A 334 -20.98 -9.40 0.62
N PRO A 335 -21.23 -8.26 -0.06
CA PRO A 335 -21.71 -8.26 -1.45
C PRO A 335 -20.81 -9.04 -2.41
N LEU A 336 -21.38 -9.60 -3.49
CA LEU A 336 -20.61 -10.36 -4.48
C LEU A 336 -19.51 -9.52 -5.14
N ALA A 337 -19.76 -8.23 -5.34
CA ALA A 337 -18.78 -7.30 -5.89
C ALA A 337 -17.57 -7.10 -4.96
N ASP A 338 -17.80 -7.09 -3.63
CA ASP A 338 -16.75 -6.99 -2.61
C ASP A 338 -15.90 -8.26 -2.58
N ILE A 339 -16.55 -9.42 -2.69
CA ILE A 339 -15.87 -10.70 -2.83
C ILE A 339 -15.00 -10.74 -4.10
N GLY A 340 -15.55 -10.31 -5.25
CA GLY A 340 -14.81 -10.25 -6.51
C GLY A 340 -13.61 -9.30 -6.44
N PHE A 341 -13.78 -8.13 -5.82
CA PHE A 341 -12.69 -7.20 -5.55
C PHE A 341 -11.61 -7.85 -4.69
N MET A 342 -12.01 -8.53 -3.60
CA MET A 342 -11.08 -9.17 -2.69
C MET A 342 -10.29 -10.32 -3.32
N LEU A 343 -10.92 -11.13 -4.18
CA LEU A 343 -10.23 -12.16 -4.97
C LEU A 343 -9.22 -11.53 -5.95
N GLY A 344 -9.57 -10.40 -6.54
CA GLY A 344 -8.70 -9.65 -7.46
C GLY A 344 -7.59 -8.86 -6.76
N ALA A 345 -7.66 -8.72 -5.43
CA ALA A 345 -6.72 -7.99 -4.58
C ALA A 345 -6.00 -8.92 -3.58
N ALA A 346 -6.12 -10.24 -3.76
CA ALA A 346 -5.55 -11.22 -2.86
C ALA A 346 -4.02 -11.26 -2.98
N GLY A 347 -3.34 -11.16 -1.85
CA GLY A 347 -1.94 -11.52 -1.70
C GLY A 347 -0.90 -10.41 -1.79
N GLN A 348 -1.27 -9.13 -1.89
CA GLN A 348 -0.28 -8.03 -1.91
C GLN A 348 -0.74 -6.83 -1.08
N ARG A 349 0.22 -5.95 -0.73
CA ARG A 349 -0.07 -4.62 -0.18
C ARG A 349 -0.84 -3.83 -1.23
N LYS A 350 -1.60 -2.83 -0.78
CA LYS A 350 -2.58 -2.17 -1.63
C LYS A 350 -2.44 -0.67 -1.47
N SER A 351 -1.54 -0.13 -2.30
CA SER A 351 -1.34 1.29 -2.35
C SER A 351 -2.47 1.98 -3.09
N VAL A 352 -2.91 3.11 -2.55
CA VAL A 352 -4.01 3.91 -3.07
C VAL A 352 -3.54 5.34 -3.28
N SER A 353 -3.89 5.93 -4.41
CA SER A 353 -3.71 7.35 -4.66
C SER A 353 -5.04 8.12 -4.63
N VAL A 354 -4.96 9.31 -4.07
CA VAL A 354 -6.03 10.28 -3.93
C VAL A 354 -5.54 11.62 -4.49
N GLU A 355 -6.43 12.33 -5.17
CA GLU A 355 -6.20 13.71 -5.60
C GLU A 355 -7.11 14.65 -4.82
N ILE A 356 -6.52 15.71 -4.27
CA ILE A 356 -7.26 16.81 -3.66
C ILE A 356 -7.88 17.64 -4.77
N THR A 357 -9.20 17.77 -4.78
CA THR A 357 -9.96 18.54 -5.77
C THR A 357 -10.59 19.79 -5.18
N GLY A 358 -10.41 20.04 -3.88
CA GLY A 358 -10.87 21.24 -3.19
C GLY A 358 -10.41 21.26 -1.74
N LEU A 359 -9.96 22.42 -1.28
CA LEU A 359 -9.30 22.58 0.01
C LEU A 359 -10.26 22.79 1.20
N GLY A 360 -11.56 22.98 0.96
CA GLY A 360 -12.53 23.18 2.03
C GLY A 360 -12.12 24.27 3.01
N ASN A 361 -12.01 23.93 4.29
CA ASN A 361 -11.60 24.85 5.34
C ASN A 361 -10.09 25.18 5.34
N LEU A 362 -9.24 24.43 4.63
CA LEU A 362 -7.82 24.80 4.49
C LEU A 362 -7.66 26.08 3.67
N ASP A 363 -8.48 26.32 2.63
CA ASP A 363 -8.44 27.58 1.87
C ASP A 363 -8.81 28.78 2.76
N ARG A 364 -9.81 28.60 3.63
CA ARG A 364 -10.25 29.63 4.57
C ARG A 364 -9.18 30.00 5.60
N SER A 365 -8.34 29.04 6.00
CA SER A 365 -7.22 29.28 6.92
C SER A 365 -6.01 29.98 6.28
N ARG A 366 -6.00 30.11 4.94
CA ARG A 366 -4.96 30.84 4.19
C ARG A 366 -5.32 32.31 3.93
N ARG A 367 -6.59 32.69 4.16
CA ARG A 367 -7.07 34.08 4.10
C ARG A 367 -7.08 34.66 5.49
#